data_AF-A0A947NSB9-F1
#
_entry.id   AF-A0A947NSB9-F1
#
_cell.length_a   1.000
_cell.length_b   1.000
_cell.length_c   1.000
_cell.angle_alpha   90.00
_cell.angle_beta   90.00
_cell.angle_gamma   90.00
#
_symmetry.space_group_name_H-M   'P 1'
#
loop_
_entity.id
_entity.type
_entity.pdbx_description
1 polymer ?
#
loop_
_entity_poly.entity_id
_entity_poly.type
_entity_poly.pdbx_seq_one_letter_code
_entity_poly.pdbx_strand_id
1 'polypeptide(L)'
;MKFVGLFIGIMLLSTGIIATVSYQVLNKIVEKQLYSSHVSALSSGELLGPALLWINLSFMALLTLLTIVFIFFHLRLVSGSLRRFSTHLDTMSGHLIPQVIHSRRIDPLHMVAHDFNIMSAYLEKKITTTRDYLQQAVDGLHDLRVSHTPDSEISAENFKEIQHQLIAAEKEIKV
;
A
#
# COMPACT_ATOMS: atom_id res chain seq x y z
N MET A 1 -13.31 -0.65 8.54
CA MET A 1 -14.43 -0.37 9.47
C MET A 1 -14.08 0.69 10.53
N LYS A 2 -13.11 0.47 11.43
CA LYS A 2 -12.77 1.42 12.53
C LYS A 2 -12.46 2.85 12.07
N PHE A 3 -11.82 3.00 10.91
CA PHE A 3 -11.37 4.29 10.37
C PHE A 3 -12.50 5.13 9.74
N VAL A 4 -13.42 4.47 9.03
CA VAL A 4 -14.63 5.11 8.51
C VAL A 4 -15.49 5.61 9.67
N GLY A 5 -15.58 4.83 10.75
CA GLY A 5 -16.23 5.25 11.99
C GLY A 5 -15.60 6.50 12.62
N LEU A 6 -14.27 6.62 12.60
CA LEU A 6 -13.58 7.80 13.14
C LEU A 6 -13.80 9.04 12.27
N PHE A 7 -13.78 8.90 10.94
CA PHE A 7 -14.10 9.99 10.01
C PHE A 7 -15.55 10.47 10.16
N ILE A 8 -16.50 9.53 10.20
CA ILE A 8 -17.92 9.83 10.44
C ILE A 8 -18.09 10.47 11.83
N GLY A 9 -17.36 10.00 12.83
CA GLY A 9 -17.38 10.57 14.18
C GLY A 9 -16.92 12.03 14.21
N ILE A 10 -15.82 12.36 13.52
CA ILE A 10 -15.34 13.74 13.39
C ILE A 10 -16.34 14.60 12.61
N MET A 11 -16.91 14.08 11.53
CA MET A 11 -17.97 14.76 10.77
C MET A 11 -19.19 15.08 11.64
N LEU A 12 -19.69 14.12 12.40
CA LEU A 12 -20.82 14.30 13.31
C LEU A 12 -20.50 15.30 14.43
N LEU A 13 -19.32 15.20 15.04
CA LEU A 13 -18.86 16.15 16.05
C LEU A 13 -18.77 17.57 15.49
N SER A 14 -18.18 17.74 14.31
CA SER A 14 -18.08 19.05 13.66
C SER A 14 -19.46 19.64 13.38
N THR A 15 -20.40 18.81 12.90
CA THR A 15 -21.79 19.22 12.63
C THR A 15 -22.50 19.65 13.91
N GLY A 16 -22.32 18.90 15.01
CA GLY A 16 -22.91 19.22 16.31
C GLY A 16 -22.37 20.52 16.93
N ILE A 17 -21.06 20.73 16.85
CA ILE A 17 -20.41 21.98 17.29
C ILE A 17 -21.00 23.16 16.50
N ILE A 18 -21.17 23.01 15.19
CA ILE A 18 -21.69 24.06 14.31
C ILE A 18 -23.16 24.35 14.59
N ALA A 19 -24.00 23.33 14.75
CA ALA A 19 -25.40 23.52 15.13
C ALA A 19 -25.51 24.32 16.43
N THR A 20 -24.63 24.03 17.39
CA THR A 20 -24.57 24.73 18.68
C THR A 20 -24.11 26.18 18.54
N VAL A 21 -23.02 26.42 17.79
CA VAL A 21 -22.51 27.79 17.54
C VAL A 21 -23.53 28.61 16.75
N SER A 22 -24.16 28.02 15.74
CA SER A 22 -25.20 28.66 14.94
C SER A 22 -26.38 29.06 15.80
N TYR A 23 -26.84 28.15 16.67
CA TYR A 23 -27.91 28.43 17.62
C TYR A 23 -27.54 29.55 18.60
N GLN A 24 -26.32 29.56 19.14
CA GLN A 24 -25.87 30.61 20.06
C GLN A 24 -25.76 31.98 19.38
N VAL A 25 -25.22 32.03 18.16
CA VAL A 25 -25.10 33.27 17.37
C VAL A 25 -26.49 33.79 17.02
N LEU A 26 -27.37 32.89 16.56
CA LEU A 26 -28.76 33.22 16.24
C LEU A 26 -29.48 33.79 17.47
N ASN A 27 -29.34 33.14 18.62
CA ASN A 27 -29.95 33.59 19.87
C ASN A 27 -29.43 34.96 20.31
N LYS A 28 -28.12 35.22 20.20
CA LYS A 28 -27.53 36.54 20.50
C LYS A 28 -28.00 37.65 19.56
N ILE A 29 -28.19 37.35 18.29
CA ILE A 29 -28.67 38.32 17.29
C ILE A 29 -30.14 38.63 17.56
N VAL A 30 -30.95 37.59 17.78
CA VAL A 30 -32.37 37.72 18.14
C VAL A 30 -32.53 38.53 19.42
N GLU A 31 -31.76 38.23 20.47
CA GLU A 31 -31.80 38.97 21.73
C GLU A 31 -31.41 40.45 21.55
N LYS A 32 -30.32 40.74 20.82
CA LYS A 32 -29.91 42.13 20.55
C LYS A 32 -30.92 42.92 19.73
N GLN A 33 -31.65 42.27 18.83
CA GLN A 33 -32.59 42.92 17.93
C GLN A 33 -34.00 43.03 18.51
N LEU A 34 -34.47 42.04 19.28
CA LEU A 34 -35.77 42.14 19.97
C LEU A 34 -35.75 43.16 21.12
N TYR A 35 -34.63 43.34 21.83
CA TYR A 35 -34.53 44.37 22.88
C TYR A 35 -34.39 45.80 22.33
N SER A 36 -34.15 45.95 21.03
CA SER A 36 -34.06 47.22 20.31
C SER A 36 -35.36 47.45 19.53
N SER A 37 -36.45 47.75 20.22
CA SER A 37 -37.82 47.88 19.70
C SER A 37 -38.08 49.02 18.69
N HIS A 38 -37.05 49.53 18.00
CA HIS A 38 -37.17 50.55 16.95
C HIS A 38 -36.63 50.13 15.58
N VAL A 39 -36.30 48.86 15.38
CA VAL A 39 -35.90 48.37 14.04
C VAL A 39 -37.11 47.72 13.37
N SER A 40 -37.74 48.46 12.46
CA SER A 40 -38.67 47.92 11.47
C SER A 40 -37.91 47.06 10.46
N ALA A 41 -37.56 45.84 10.86
CA ALA A 41 -37.01 44.85 9.93
C ALA A 41 -38.14 44.38 9.02
N LEU A 42 -38.12 44.78 7.75
CA LEU A 42 -39.13 44.42 6.75
C LEU A 42 -39.18 42.90 6.45
N SER A 43 -38.13 42.16 6.81
CA SER A 43 -38.09 40.71 6.69
C SER A 43 -37.03 40.13 7.62
N SER A 44 -37.36 39.05 8.33
CA SER A 44 -36.42 38.27 9.16
C SER A 44 -35.21 37.75 8.37
N GLY A 45 -35.29 37.70 7.03
CA GLY A 45 -34.22 37.22 6.15
C GLY A 45 -33.00 38.13 6.05
N GLU A 46 -33.16 39.46 6.12
CA GLU A 46 -32.02 40.40 6.01
C GLU A 46 -31.11 40.36 7.25
N LEU A 47 -31.70 40.02 8.39
CA LEU A 47 -30.96 39.94 9.65
C LEU A 47 -30.19 38.62 9.79
N LEU A 48 -30.78 37.54 9.31
CA LEU A 48 -30.21 36.19 9.43
C LEU A 48 -29.23 35.86 8.29
N GLY A 49 -29.38 36.50 7.12
CA GLY A 49 -28.55 36.27 5.94
C GLY A 49 -27.05 36.38 6.21
N PRO A 50 -26.53 37.52 6.74
CA PRO A 50 -25.10 37.69 6.97
C PRO A 50 -24.53 36.68 7.97
N ALA A 51 -25.27 36.38 9.05
CA ALA A 51 -24.85 35.42 10.06
C ALA A 51 -24.76 34.00 9.50
N LEU A 52 -25.77 33.56 8.75
CA LEU A 52 -25.78 32.27 8.08
C LEU A 52 -24.67 32.15 7.03
N LEU A 53 -24.34 33.25 6.34
CA LEU A 53 -23.27 33.28 5.34
C LEU A 53 -21.89 33.08 6.00
N TRP A 54 -21.60 33.80 7.10
CA TRP A 54 -20.35 33.64 7.86
C TRP A 54 -20.19 32.26 8.47
N ILE A 55 -21.28 31.67 8.99
CA ILE A 55 -21.29 30.31 9.54
C ILE A 55 -20.98 29.29 8.45
N ASN A 56 -21.66 29.37 7.31
CA ASN A 56 -21.44 28.44 6.18
C ASN A 56 -20.04 28.59 5.58
N LEU A 57 -19.53 29.81 5.46
CA LEU A 57 -18.18 30.06 4.96
C LEU A 57 -17.12 29.47 5.91
N SER A 58 -17.27 29.66 7.21
CA SER A 58 -16.39 29.08 8.23
C SER A 58 -16.44 27.55 8.20
N PHE A 59 -17.62 26.98 7.97
CA PHE A 59 -17.79 25.54 7.82
C PHE A 59 -17.08 24.99 6.59
N MET A 60 -17.27 25.62 5.42
CA MET A 60 -16.60 25.22 4.19
C MET A 60 -15.07 25.29 4.34
N ALA A 61 -14.56 26.32 5.01
CA ALA A 61 -13.14 26.44 5.31
C ALA A 61 -12.65 25.28 6.20
N LEU A 62 -13.40 24.95 7.26
CA LEU A 62 -13.07 23.84 8.17
C LEU A 62 -13.12 22.47 7.48
N LEU A 63 -14.14 22.21 6.67
CA LEU A 63 -14.29 20.99 5.87
C LEU A 63 -13.15 20.83 4.88
N THR A 64 -12.77 21.92 4.22
CA THR A 64 -11.66 21.93 3.27
C THR A 64 -10.36 21.61 4.00
N LEU A 65 -10.11 22.24 5.15
CA LEU A 65 -8.92 21.97 5.97
C LEU A 65 -8.86 20.50 6.43
N LEU A 66 -9.97 19.97 6.94
CA LEU A 66 -10.06 18.56 7.37
C LEU A 66 -9.80 17.61 6.21
N THR A 67 -10.35 17.89 5.04
CA THR A 67 -10.14 17.09 3.82
C THR A 67 -8.67 17.11 3.40
N ILE A 68 -8.03 18.28 3.40
CA ILE A 68 -6.60 18.41 3.06
C ILE A 68 -5.74 17.60 4.03
N VAL A 69 -5.96 17.75 5.34
CA VAL A 69 -5.22 17.00 6.36
C VAL A 69 -5.41 15.49 6.19
N PHE A 70 -6.63 15.06 5.91
CA PHE A 70 -6.95 13.65 5.65
C PHE A 70 -6.22 13.11 4.43
N ILE A 71 -6.29 13.81 3.30
CA ILE A 71 -5.61 13.44 2.05
C ILE A 71 -4.11 13.35 2.28
N PHE A 72 -3.53 14.35 2.94
CA PHE A 72 -2.09 14.38 3.22
C PHE A 72 -1.64 13.21 4.11
N PHE A 73 -2.38 12.93 5.18
CA PHE A 73 -2.06 11.82 6.08
C PHE A 73 -2.16 10.47 5.35
N HIS A 74 -3.20 10.28 4.54
CA HIS A 74 -3.39 9.04 3.81
C HIS A 74 -2.34 8.84 2.72
N LEU A 75 -2.04 9.89 1.93
CA LEU A 75 -0.98 9.87 0.92
C LEU A 75 0.37 9.54 1.54
N ARG A 76 0.71 10.14 2.68
CA ARG A 76 1.98 9.87 3.37
C ARG A 76 2.09 8.41 3.83
N LEU A 77 0.99 7.86 4.32
CA LEU A 77 0.95 6.49 4.84
C LEU A 77 1.01 5.46 3.70
N VAL A 78 0.27 5.70 2.62
CA VAL A 78 0.32 4.88 1.40
C VAL A 78 1.68 4.99 0.71
N SER A 79 2.22 6.21 0.52
CA SER A 79 3.51 6.41 -0.15
C SER A 79 4.67 5.77 0.61
N GLY A 80 4.66 5.83 1.95
CA GLY A 80 5.67 5.16 2.77
C GLY A 80 5.58 3.63 2.71
N SER A 81 4.38 3.08 2.54
CA SER A 81 4.17 1.64 2.35
C SER A 81 4.58 1.22 0.94
N LEU A 82 4.20 1.98 -0.09
CA LEU A 82 4.60 1.76 -1.49
C LEU A 82 6.11 1.83 -1.68
N ARG A 83 6.76 2.82 -1.08
CA ARG A 83 8.22 3.00 -1.21
C ARG A 83 8.97 1.80 -0.64
N ARG A 84 8.56 1.29 0.52
CA ARG A 84 9.14 0.07 1.11
C ARG A 84 8.93 -1.15 0.21
N PHE A 85 7.73 -1.30 -0.35
CA PHE A 85 7.43 -2.38 -1.28
C PHE A 85 8.28 -2.28 -2.56
N SER A 86 8.39 -1.07 -3.13
CA SER A 86 9.23 -0.79 -4.30
C SER A 86 10.70 -1.08 -4.05
N THR A 87 11.24 -0.68 -2.90
CA THR A 87 12.64 -1.01 -2.54
C THR A 87 12.85 -2.51 -2.43
N HIS A 88 11.88 -3.26 -1.89
CA HIS A 88 11.98 -4.71 -1.85
C HIS A 88 11.93 -5.35 -3.24
N LEU A 89 11.06 -4.86 -4.13
CA LEU A 89 11.02 -5.31 -5.52
C LEU A 89 12.34 -5.03 -6.24
N ASP A 90 12.91 -3.85 -6.03
CA ASP A 90 14.21 -3.47 -6.61
C ASP A 90 15.32 -4.40 -6.12
N THR A 91 15.37 -4.68 -4.81
CA THR A 91 16.33 -5.65 -4.26
C THR A 91 16.15 -7.06 -4.80
N MET A 92 14.91 -7.51 -5.03
CA MET A 92 14.62 -8.82 -5.62
C MET A 92 14.96 -8.87 -7.11
N SER A 93 14.85 -7.75 -7.84
CA SER A 93 15.29 -7.71 -9.24
C SER A 93 16.80 -7.90 -9.40
N GLY A 94 17.58 -7.54 -8.37
CA GLY A 94 19.03 -7.71 -8.34
C GLY A 94 19.53 -8.97 -7.60
N HIS A 95 18.66 -9.72 -6.91
CA HIS A 95 19.02 -10.93 -6.15
C HIS A 95 18.00 -12.04 -6.42
N LEU A 96 18.43 -13.22 -6.87
CA LEU A 96 17.50 -14.33 -7.20
C LEU A 96 16.73 -14.90 -6.01
N ILE A 97 17.16 -14.62 -4.78
CA ILE A 97 16.52 -15.17 -3.59
C ILE A 97 15.52 -14.14 -3.05
N PRO A 98 14.20 -14.42 -3.13
CA PRO A 98 13.20 -13.50 -2.61
C PRO A 98 13.34 -13.32 -1.10
N GLN A 99 13.48 -12.07 -0.66
CA GLN A 99 13.43 -11.74 0.77
C GLN A 99 11.99 -11.47 1.22
N VAL A 100 11.65 -11.97 2.41
CA VAL A 100 10.31 -11.77 3.02
C VAL A 100 10.10 -10.29 3.35
N ILE A 101 9.04 -9.71 2.79
CA ILE A 101 8.59 -8.36 3.11
C ILE A 101 7.92 -8.38 4.48
N HIS A 102 8.59 -7.79 5.46
CA HIS A 102 8.05 -7.64 6.82
C HIS A 102 7.11 -6.43 6.87
N SER A 103 5.83 -6.67 6.57
CA SER A 103 4.78 -5.66 6.69
C SER A 103 4.39 -5.43 8.16
N ARG A 104 4.17 -4.17 8.54
CA ARG A 104 3.48 -3.86 9.81
C ARG A 104 1.98 -4.14 9.65
N ARG A 105 1.31 -4.57 10.72
CA ARG A 105 -0.14 -4.87 10.69
C ARG A 105 -1.03 -3.65 10.37
N ILE A 106 -0.47 -2.44 10.49
CA ILE A 106 -1.14 -1.16 10.23
C ILE A 106 -0.89 -0.68 8.77
N ASP A 107 0.02 -1.32 8.03
CA ASP A 107 0.29 -0.90 6.66
C ASP A 107 -0.89 -1.23 5.73
N PRO A 108 -1.28 -0.27 4.86
CA PRO A 108 -2.43 -0.45 3.96
C PRO A 108 -2.15 -1.52 2.91
N LEU A 109 -0.88 -1.75 2.57
CA LEU A 109 -0.44 -2.79 1.63
C LEU A 109 -0.08 -4.11 2.32
N HIS A 110 -0.46 -4.35 3.58
CA HIS A 110 -0.07 -5.58 4.26
C HIS A 110 -0.55 -6.86 3.57
N MET A 111 -1.76 -6.83 2.97
CA MET A 111 -2.28 -7.97 2.19
C MET A 111 -1.43 -8.21 0.94
N VAL A 112 -1.07 -7.15 0.23
CA VAL A 112 -0.21 -7.23 -0.97
C VAL A 112 1.17 -7.79 -0.59
N ALA A 113 1.75 -7.32 0.51
CA ALA A 113 3.02 -7.84 1.01
C ALA A 113 2.93 -9.32 1.42
N HIS A 114 1.82 -9.73 2.03
CA HIS A 114 1.57 -11.13 2.39
C HIS A 114 1.46 -12.02 1.16
N ASP A 115 0.64 -11.64 0.18
CA ASP A 115 0.45 -12.41 -1.05
C ASP A 115 1.75 -12.49 -1.86
N PHE A 116 2.52 -11.40 -1.87
CA PHE A 116 3.85 -11.38 -2.44
C PHE A 116 4.78 -12.39 -1.75
N ASN A 117 4.81 -12.44 -0.41
CA ASN A 117 5.62 -13.39 0.33
C ASN A 117 5.22 -14.86 0.05
N ILE A 118 3.93 -15.13 -0.15
CA ILE A 118 3.47 -16.47 -0.56
C ILE A 118 4.01 -16.83 -1.93
N MET A 119 3.86 -15.92 -2.90
CA MET A 119 4.37 -16.12 -4.27
C MET A 119 5.88 -16.33 -4.27
N SER A 120 6.59 -15.55 -3.45
CA SER A 120 8.04 -15.58 -3.36
C SER A 120 8.54 -16.90 -2.77
N ALA A 121 7.89 -17.41 -1.71
CA ALA A 121 8.18 -18.73 -1.15
C ALA A 121 7.88 -19.87 -2.13
N TYR A 122 6.83 -19.75 -2.94
CA TYR A 122 6.54 -20.73 -3.99
C TYR A 122 7.62 -20.74 -5.08
N LEU A 123 8.12 -19.56 -5.46
CA LEU A 123 9.20 -19.42 -6.44
C LEU A 123 10.50 -20.04 -5.90
N GLU A 124 10.86 -19.74 -4.66
CA GLU A 124 12.03 -20.31 -3.99
C GLU A 124 11.96 -21.84 -3.97
N LYS A 125 10.82 -22.40 -3.57
CA LYS A 125 10.59 -23.85 -3.58
C LYS A 125 10.75 -24.45 -4.98
N LYS A 126 10.30 -23.75 -6.02
CA LYS A 126 10.42 -24.22 -7.40
C LYS A 126 11.88 -24.20 -7.87
N ILE A 127 12.62 -23.14 -7.54
CA ILE A 127 14.05 -23.02 -7.85
C ILE A 127 14.85 -24.14 -7.17
N THR A 128 14.62 -24.40 -5.88
CA THR A 128 15.32 -25.49 -5.16
C THR A 128 15.00 -26.85 -5.75
N THR A 129 13.72 -27.12 -6.03
CA THR A 129 13.30 -28.38 -6.66
C THR A 129 13.95 -28.59 -8.03
N THR A 130 14.00 -27.54 -8.87
CA THR A 130 14.68 -27.61 -10.17
C THR A 130 16.18 -27.84 -10.03
N ARG A 131 16.81 -27.21 -9.03
CA ARG A 131 18.23 -27.43 -8.73
C ARG A 131 18.50 -28.87 -8.30
N ASP A 132 17.65 -29.45 -7.47
CA ASP A 132 17.77 -30.84 -7.05
C ASP A 132 17.62 -31.81 -8.24
N TYR A 133 16.68 -31.55 -9.15
CA TYR A 133 16.54 -32.34 -10.37
C TYR A 133 17.75 -32.22 -11.31
N LEU A 134 18.32 -31.02 -11.45
CA LEU A 134 19.54 -30.83 -12.24
C LEU A 134 20.73 -31.57 -11.61
N GLN A 135 20.86 -31.52 -10.29
CA GLN A 135 21.91 -32.25 -9.57
C GLN A 135 21.77 -33.76 -9.77
N GLN A 136 20.56 -34.31 -9.62
CA GLN A 136 20.29 -35.73 -9.88
C GLN A 136 20.59 -36.13 -11.33
N ALA A 137 20.26 -35.28 -12.30
CA ALA A 137 20.57 -35.54 -13.71
C ALA A 137 22.09 -35.55 -13.97
N VAL A 138 22.84 -34.64 -13.36
CA VAL A 138 24.31 -34.59 -13.43
C VAL A 138 24.93 -35.83 -12.79
N ASP A 139 24.48 -36.21 -11.61
CA ASP A 139 24.98 -37.37 -10.88
C ASP A 139 24.68 -38.66 -11.67
N GLY A 140 23.46 -38.79 -12.22
CA GLY A 140 23.11 -39.92 -13.08
C GLY A 140 23.91 -39.99 -14.39
N LEU A 141 24.22 -38.84 -15.00
CA LEU A 141 25.13 -38.76 -16.15
C LEU A 141 26.56 -39.20 -15.77
N HIS A 142 27.03 -38.83 -14.58
CA HIS A 142 28.33 -39.25 -14.07
C HIS A 142 28.40 -40.76 -13.84
N ASP A 143 27.37 -41.34 -13.23
CA ASP A 143 27.26 -42.79 -12.99
C ASP A 143 27.19 -43.59 -14.30
N LEU A 144 26.47 -43.09 -15.31
CA LEU A 144 26.46 -43.67 -16.66
C LEU A 144 27.85 -43.67 -17.30
N ARG A 145 28.62 -42.59 -17.13
CA ARG A 145 29.99 -42.49 -17.64
C ARG A 145 30.96 -43.43 -16.93
N VAL A 146 30.81 -43.65 -15.63
CA VAL A 146 31.67 -44.57 -14.86
C VAL A 146 31.33 -46.03 -15.15
N SER A 147 30.05 -46.34 -15.40
CA SER A 147 29.59 -47.70 -15.73
C SER A 147 29.80 -48.09 -17.20
N HIS A 148 29.89 -47.13 -18.12
CA HIS A 148 30.22 -47.36 -19.52
C HIS A 148 31.59 -46.74 -19.86
N THR A 149 32.65 -47.56 -19.87
CA THR A 149 33.94 -47.19 -20.46
C THR A 149 33.70 -46.83 -21.93
N PRO A 150 33.97 -45.59 -22.38
CA PRO A 150 33.59 -45.16 -23.72
C PRO A 150 34.56 -45.74 -24.75
N ASP A 151 34.10 -46.72 -25.52
CA ASP A 151 34.81 -47.28 -26.68
C ASP A 151 34.75 -46.34 -27.92
N SER A 152 34.28 -45.09 -27.76
CA SER A 152 34.24 -44.10 -28.85
C SER A 152 34.51 -42.67 -28.37
N GLU A 153 35.48 -41.99 -29.00
CA GLU A 153 35.82 -40.58 -28.78
C GLU A 153 34.61 -39.63 -28.99
N ILE A 154 33.68 -40.02 -29.86
CA ILE A 154 32.47 -39.24 -30.21
C ILE A 154 31.50 -39.13 -29.02
N SER A 155 31.43 -40.16 -28.15
CA SER A 155 30.55 -40.13 -26.98
C SER A 155 31.11 -39.25 -25.86
N ALA A 156 32.44 -39.16 -25.75
CA ALA A 156 33.10 -38.31 -24.76
C ALA A 156 32.97 -36.81 -25.09
N GLU A 157 32.94 -36.44 -26.37
CA GLU A 157 32.81 -35.05 -26.83
C GLU A 157 31.39 -34.51 -26.59
N ASN A 158 30.36 -35.27 -26.96
CA ASN A 158 28.95 -34.92 -26.67
C ASN A 158 28.69 -34.80 -25.16
N PHE A 159 29.30 -35.66 -24.34
CA PHE A 159 29.18 -35.59 -22.88
C PHE A 159 29.83 -34.33 -22.30
N LYS A 160 30.97 -33.91 -22.87
CA LYS A 160 31.66 -32.68 -22.48
C LYS A 160 30.80 -31.46 -22.81
N GLU A 161 30.14 -31.46 -23.96
CA GLU A 161 29.24 -30.39 -24.39
C GLU A 161 28.00 -30.29 -23.48
N ILE A 162 27.38 -31.43 -23.14
CA ILE A 162 26.26 -31.48 -22.19
C ILE A 162 26.70 -30.97 -20.80
N GLN A 163 27.86 -31.39 -20.29
CA GLN A 163 28.39 -30.86 -19.02
C GLN A 163 28.64 -29.35 -19.10
N HIS A 164 29.17 -28.86 -20.22
CA HIS A 164 29.46 -27.44 -20.37
C HIS A 164 28.17 -26.60 -20.40
N GLN A 165 27.12 -27.10 -21.05
CA GLN A 165 25.79 -26.47 -21.05
C GLN A 165 25.14 -26.51 -19.66
N LEU A 166 25.29 -27.60 -18.91
CA LEU A 166 24.77 -27.73 -17.54
C LEU A 166 25.49 -26.81 -16.56
N ILE A 167 26.82 -26.72 -16.67
CA ILE A 167 27.63 -25.78 -15.86
C ILE A 167 27.30 -24.34 -16.23
N ALA A 168 27.09 -24.03 -17.51
CA ALA A 168 26.67 -22.70 -17.95
C ALA A 168 25.28 -22.34 -17.39
N ALA A 169 24.32 -23.26 -17.45
CA ALA A 169 22.98 -23.09 -16.87
C ALA A 169 23.03 -22.94 -15.33
N GLU A 170 23.89 -23.70 -14.64
CA GLU A 170 24.08 -23.53 -13.19
C GLU A 170 24.71 -22.17 -12.84
N LYS A 171 25.55 -21.64 -13.72
CA LYS A 171 26.16 -20.32 -13.58
C LYS A 171 25.15 -19.20 -13.82
N GLU A 172 24.25 -19.35 -14.79
CA GLU A 172 23.12 -18.43 -15.01
C GLU A 172 22.09 -18.46 -13.87
N ILE A 173 21.94 -19.58 -13.17
CA ILE A 173 21.08 -19.67 -11.97
C ILE A 173 21.77 -19.06 -10.72
N LYS A 174 23.11 -18.91 -10.73
CA LYS A 174 23.90 -18.35 -9.61
C LYS A 174 24.20 -16.84 -9.72
N VAL A 175 23.97 -16.21 -10.87
CA VAL A 175 24.11 -14.75 -11.11
C VAL A 175 22.77 -14.10 -10.91
#